data_AF-A0A970LWR0-F1
#
_entry.id   AF-A0A970LWR0-F1
#
_cell.length_a   1.000
_cell.length_b   1.000
_cell.length_c   1.000
_cell.angle_alpha   90.00
_cell.angle_beta   90.00
_cell.angle_gamma   90.00
#
_symmetry.space_group_name_H-M   'P 1'
#
loop_
_entity.id
_entity.type
_entity.pdbx_description
1 polymer ?
#
loop_
_entity_poly.entity_id
_entity_poly.type
_entity_poly.pdbx_seq_one_letter_code
_entity_poly.pdbx_strand_id
1 'polypeptide(L)'
;MAFDLVQYFAAQIKLQKPSLLKQYDSIERDQYIQEINALSLGKLVSLWREDNQKLYQEIDSQDELYIQEVARRLTTSTANESTLSKTELEHNISEILALQLAELKQLDHTGNFGNKGIGELLLGQIEHLSGQADDWIWSTNELTELKGSKPIPQEELSLEASMKEFNQMVQQHSHDNHAEIELTEATVPTWSKVLEPIVAIAILAILWCAITQLFA
;
A
#
# COMPACT_ATOMS: atom_id res chain seq x y z
N MET A 1 1.15 23.87 -8.38
CA MET A 1 1.25 22.99 -7.20
C MET A 1 -0.18 22.70 -6.77
N ALA A 2 -0.61 21.45 -6.84
CA ALA A 2 -1.94 21.04 -6.39
C ALA A 2 -2.02 21.18 -4.86
N PHE A 3 -3.22 21.41 -4.34
CA PHE A 3 -3.45 21.53 -2.90
C PHE A 3 -3.33 20.15 -2.25
N ASP A 4 -2.50 20.03 -1.22
CA ASP A 4 -2.22 18.77 -0.52
C ASP A 4 -3.16 18.63 0.69
N LEU A 5 -4.24 17.87 0.52
CA LEU A 5 -5.19 17.57 1.60
C LEU A 5 -4.61 16.63 2.65
N VAL A 6 -3.67 15.76 2.28
CA VAL A 6 -3.05 14.82 3.23
C VAL A 6 -2.35 15.60 4.33
N GLN A 7 -1.47 16.53 3.95
CA GLN A 7 -0.75 17.39 4.89
C GLN A 7 -1.67 18.38 5.59
N TYR A 8 -2.61 18.98 4.86
CA TYR A 8 -3.56 19.93 5.42
C TYR A 8 -4.38 19.28 6.55
N PHE A 9 -5.00 18.11 6.30
CA PHE A 9 -5.78 17.41 7.33
C PHE A 9 -4.91 16.94 8.48
N ALA A 10 -3.71 16.43 8.24
CA ALA A 10 -2.80 16.05 9.32
C ALA A 10 -2.49 17.24 10.24
N ALA A 11 -2.30 18.44 9.69
CA ALA A 11 -2.13 19.66 10.47
C ALA A 11 -3.40 20.04 11.24
N GLN A 12 -4.57 19.98 10.61
CA GLN A 12 -5.85 20.30 11.25
C GLN A 12 -6.19 19.32 12.39
N ILE A 13 -5.92 18.03 12.22
CA ILE A 13 -6.13 17.00 13.26
C ILE A 13 -5.29 17.35 14.50
N LYS A 14 -4.00 17.66 14.32
CA LYS A 14 -3.12 18.03 15.43
C LYS A 14 -3.56 19.31 16.13
N LEU A 15 -4.12 20.27 15.39
CA LEU A 15 -4.59 21.54 15.92
C LEU A 15 -5.91 21.40 16.69
N GLN A 16 -6.90 20.73 16.11
CA GLN A 16 -8.28 20.70 16.61
C GLN A 16 -8.54 19.53 17.57
N LYS A 17 -7.81 18.43 17.44
CA LYS A 17 -7.96 17.22 18.27
C LYS A 17 -6.63 16.86 18.95
N PRO A 18 -6.05 17.76 19.76
CA PRO A 18 -4.75 17.51 20.40
C PRO A 18 -4.79 16.34 21.39
N SER A 19 -5.98 15.91 21.85
CA SER A 19 -6.17 14.77 22.74
C SER A 19 -6.16 13.40 22.06
N LEU A 20 -6.27 13.36 20.73
CA LEU A 20 -6.36 12.13 19.98
C LEU A 20 -5.06 11.32 20.13
N LEU A 21 -5.19 10.04 20.47
CA LEU A 21 -4.05 9.10 20.65
C LEU A 21 -2.97 9.59 21.64
N LYS A 22 -3.35 10.41 22.63
CA LYS A 22 -2.42 10.96 23.66
C LYS A 22 -1.75 9.90 24.54
N GLN A 23 -2.27 8.67 24.56
CA GLN A 23 -1.69 7.56 25.29
C GLN A 23 -0.36 7.06 24.69
N TYR A 24 -0.09 7.37 23.42
CA TYR A 24 1.14 7.01 22.72
C TYR A 24 2.19 8.11 22.82
N ASP A 25 3.46 7.76 22.57
CA ASP A 25 4.51 8.76 22.45
C ASP A 25 4.30 9.65 21.22
N SER A 26 5.04 10.77 21.14
CA SER A 26 4.81 11.74 20.06
C SER A 26 5.10 11.19 18.66
N ILE A 27 6.00 10.22 18.51
CA ILE A 27 6.41 9.67 17.22
C ILE A 27 5.36 8.65 16.77
N GLU A 28 5.03 7.69 17.65
CA GLU A 28 3.99 6.69 17.41
C GLU A 28 2.64 7.34 17.17
N ARG A 29 2.27 8.33 17.98
CA ARG A 29 1.02 9.08 17.81
C ARG A 29 0.96 9.74 16.43
N ASP A 30 2.05 10.37 16.01
CA ASP A 30 2.10 11.04 14.71
C ASP A 30 1.99 10.03 13.56
N GLN A 31 2.61 8.86 13.70
CA GLN A 31 2.48 7.76 12.73
C GLN A 31 1.04 7.25 12.63
N TYR A 32 0.37 6.99 13.76
CA TYR A 32 -1.03 6.55 13.76
C TYR A 32 -1.97 7.62 13.18
N ILE A 33 -1.75 8.91 13.49
CA ILE A 33 -2.54 9.99 12.89
C ILE A 33 -2.36 9.99 11.37
N GLN A 34 -1.14 9.85 10.86
CA GLN A 34 -0.88 9.82 9.42
C GLN A 34 -1.51 8.60 8.75
N GLU A 35 -1.36 7.42 9.34
CA GLU A 35 -1.96 6.17 8.87
C GLU A 35 -3.49 6.30 8.76
N ILE A 36 -4.14 6.73 9.84
CA ILE A 36 -5.61 6.87 9.87
C ILE A 36 -6.08 7.96 8.91
N ASN A 37 -5.36 9.09 8.84
CA ASN A 37 -5.66 10.17 7.92
C ASN A 37 -5.59 9.72 6.45
N ALA A 38 -4.55 8.96 6.09
CA ALA A 38 -4.41 8.38 4.75
C ALA A 38 -5.49 7.32 4.48
N LEU A 39 -5.83 6.49 5.47
CA LEU A 39 -6.89 5.49 5.38
C LEU A 39 -8.26 6.12 5.13
N SER A 40 -8.65 7.11 5.92
CA SER A 40 -9.95 7.76 5.78
C SER A 40 -10.03 8.63 4.52
N LEU A 41 -8.95 9.34 4.17
CA LEU A 41 -8.90 10.13 2.92
C LEU A 41 -8.93 9.23 1.68
N GLY A 42 -8.18 8.12 1.70
CA GLY A 42 -8.27 7.10 0.65
C GLY A 42 -9.69 6.56 0.51
N LYS A 43 -10.41 6.38 1.63
CA LYS A 43 -11.82 5.96 1.57
C LYS A 43 -12.72 7.01 0.94
N LEU A 44 -12.52 8.30 1.24
CA LEU A 44 -13.25 9.39 0.61
C LEU A 44 -13.02 9.42 -0.91
N VAL A 45 -11.78 9.18 -1.37
CA VAL A 45 -11.47 9.07 -2.81
C VAL A 45 -12.25 7.93 -3.45
N SER A 46 -12.27 6.74 -2.84
CA SER A 46 -13.00 5.59 -3.39
C SER A 46 -14.51 5.81 -3.39
N LEU A 47 -15.07 6.34 -2.31
CA LEU A 47 -16.49 6.70 -2.22
C LEU A 47 -16.89 7.75 -3.26
N TRP A 48 -16.00 8.69 -3.57
CA TRP A 48 -16.22 9.67 -4.63
C TRP A 48 -16.32 9.01 -6.01
N ARG A 49 -15.47 8.00 -6.29
CA ARG A 49 -15.50 7.24 -7.54
C ARG A 49 -16.74 6.37 -7.66
N GLU A 50 -17.24 5.84 -6.54
CA GLU A 50 -18.45 5.03 -6.47
C GLU A 50 -19.72 5.89 -6.69
N ASP A 51 -19.92 6.92 -5.87
CA ASP A 51 -21.08 7.80 -5.93
C ASP A 51 -20.73 9.22 -5.40
N ASN A 52 -20.33 10.09 -6.34
CA ASN A 52 -19.98 11.47 -6.02
C ASN A 52 -21.16 12.31 -5.51
N GLN A 53 -22.40 12.00 -5.88
CA GLN A 53 -23.58 12.76 -5.44
C GLN A 53 -23.83 12.47 -3.97
N LYS A 54 -23.82 11.18 -3.61
CA LYS A 54 -23.97 10.75 -2.23
C LYS A 54 -22.85 11.32 -1.36
N LEU A 55 -21.59 11.12 -1.72
CA LEU A 55 -20.49 11.63 -0.88
C LEU A 55 -20.55 13.15 -0.70
N TYR A 56 -20.91 13.90 -1.75
CA TYR A 56 -21.06 15.35 -1.62
C TYR A 56 -22.19 15.75 -0.66
N GLN A 57 -23.31 15.00 -0.63
CA GLN A 57 -24.38 15.21 0.37
C GLN A 57 -23.92 14.86 1.78
N GLU A 58 -23.11 13.81 1.95
CA GLU A 58 -22.55 13.42 3.26
C GLU A 58 -21.52 14.45 3.77
N ILE A 59 -20.76 15.09 2.88
CA ILE A 59 -19.89 16.22 3.22
C ILE A 59 -20.71 17.40 3.76
N ASP A 60 -21.84 17.72 3.12
CA ASP A 60 -22.69 18.82 3.58
C ASP A 60 -23.47 18.49 4.86
N SER A 61 -24.06 17.31 4.95
CA SER A 61 -24.88 16.92 6.10
C SER A 61 -24.07 16.55 7.34
N GLN A 62 -22.86 16.01 7.16
CA GLN A 62 -21.97 15.53 8.22
C GLN A 62 -22.66 14.52 9.16
N ASP A 63 -23.41 13.57 8.60
CA ASP A 63 -24.15 12.57 9.38
C ASP A 63 -23.22 11.67 10.22
N GLU A 64 -23.44 11.65 11.53
CA GLU A 64 -22.69 10.82 12.48
C GLU A 64 -22.85 9.32 12.19
N LEU A 65 -24.03 8.88 11.75
CA LEU A 65 -24.29 7.47 11.43
C LEU A 65 -23.49 7.02 10.21
N TYR A 66 -23.40 7.89 9.20
CA TYR A 66 -22.58 7.64 8.03
C TYR A 66 -21.10 7.54 8.39
N ILE A 67 -20.60 8.45 9.21
CA ILE A 67 -19.21 8.44 9.70
C ILE A 67 -18.91 7.13 10.44
N GLN A 68 -19.79 6.72 11.36
CA GLN A 68 -19.65 5.46 12.10
C GLN A 68 -19.70 4.24 11.18
N GLU A 69 -20.58 4.24 10.18
CA GLU A 69 -20.68 3.16 9.20
C GLU A 69 -19.38 3.01 8.41
N VAL A 70 -18.83 4.12 7.90
CA VAL A 70 -17.56 4.13 7.16
C VAL A 70 -16.42 3.67 8.06
N ALA A 71 -16.34 4.18 9.30
CA ALA A 71 -15.31 3.78 10.26
C ALA A 71 -15.38 2.28 10.57
N ARG A 72 -16.59 1.74 10.76
CA ARG A 72 -16.80 0.31 11.00
C ARG A 72 -16.41 -0.52 9.79
N ARG A 73 -16.76 -0.10 8.56
CA ARG A 73 -16.37 -0.81 7.33
C ARG A 73 -14.85 -0.88 7.17
N LEU A 74 -14.15 0.24 7.44
CA LEU A 74 -12.69 0.29 7.41
C LEU A 74 -12.07 -0.62 8.48
N THR A 75 -12.60 -0.59 9.69
CA THR A 75 -12.11 -1.39 10.83
C THR A 75 -12.37 -2.89 10.66
N THR A 76 -13.47 -3.26 10.01
CA THR A 76 -13.88 -4.67 9.83
C THR A 76 -13.40 -5.30 8.53
N SER A 77 -12.77 -4.51 7.66
CA SER A 77 -12.16 -5.01 6.42
C SER A 77 -11.14 -6.10 6.69
N THR A 78 -11.15 -7.15 5.86
CA THR A 78 -10.18 -8.25 5.94
C THR A 78 -8.77 -7.83 5.51
N ALA A 79 -8.65 -6.71 4.80
CA ALA A 79 -7.37 -6.13 4.37
C ALA A 79 -6.81 -5.12 5.38
N ASN A 80 -7.50 -4.88 6.51
CA ASN A 80 -7.02 -3.99 7.55
C ASN A 80 -5.94 -4.69 8.38
N GLU A 81 -4.75 -4.09 8.44
CA GLU A 81 -3.59 -4.61 9.18
C GLU A 81 -3.09 -3.63 10.26
N SER A 82 -3.92 -2.67 10.68
CA SER A 82 -3.54 -1.70 11.72
C SER A 82 -3.22 -2.40 13.04
N THR A 83 -2.21 -1.89 13.74
CA THR A 83 -1.76 -2.43 15.03
C THR A 83 -2.61 -1.98 16.22
N LEU A 84 -3.49 -0.98 16.01
CA LEU A 84 -4.42 -0.49 17.03
C LEU A 84 -5.51 -1.51 17.33
N SER A 85 -6.05 -1.48 18.56
CA SER A 85 -7.22 -2.29 18.89
C SER A 85 -8.42 -1.85 18.03
N LYS A 86 -9.30 -2.78 17.64
CA LYS A 86 -10.45 -2.46 16.76
C LYS A 86 -11.31 -1.33 17.30
N THR A 87 -11.55 -1.31 18.61
CA THR A 87 -12.34 -0.26 19.26
C THR A 87 -11.64 1.08 19.20
N GLU A 88 -10.33 1.13 19.45
CA GLU A 88 -9.57 2.38 19.32
C GLU A 88 -9.52 2.83 17.87
N LEU A 89 -9.26 1.93 16.92
CA LEU A 89 -9.18 2.26 15.50
C LEU A 89 -10.50 2.84 14.99
N GLU A 90 -11.64 2.18 15.28
CA GLU A 90 -12.96 2.65 14.86
C GLU A 90 -13.27 4.04 15.43
N HIS A 91 -12.97 4.27 16.71
CA HIS A 91 -13.14 5.58 17.33
C HIS A 91 -12.28 6.65 16.66
N ASN A 92 -10.98 6.38 16.45
CA ASN A 92 -10.07 7.36 15.87
C ASN A 92 -10.34 7.61 14.38
N ILE A 93 -10.75 6.60 13.61
CA ILE A 93 -11.24 6.79 12.24
C ILE A 93 -12.47 7.70 12.24
N SER A 94 -13.42 7.49 13.15
CA SER A 94 -14.63 8.31 13.23
C SER A 94 -14.29 9.78 13.51
N GLU A 95 -13.41 10.03 14.49
CA GLU A 95 -12.97 11.39 14.85
C GLU A 95 -12.24 12.10 13.70
N ILE A 96 -11.33 11.39 13.02
CA ILE A 96 -10.55 11.94 11.91
C ILE A 96 -11.44 12.17 10.68
N LEU A 97 -12.30 11.21 10.33
CA LEU A 97 -13.22 11.32 9.21
C LEU A 97 -14.21 12.48 9.41
N ALA A 98 -14.77 12.63 10.62
CA ALA A 98 -15.65 13.75 10.96
C ALA A 98 -14.96 15.10 10.72
N LEU A 99 -13.69 15.22 11.14
CA LEU A 99 -12.88 16.41 10.91
C LEU A 99 -12.63 16.64 9.42
N GLN A 100 -12.22 15.60 8.67
CA GLN A 100 -11.99 15.70 7.23
C GLN A 100 -13.25 16.17 6.47
N LEU A 101 -14.44 15.65 6.81
CA LEU A 101 -15.70 16.10 6.21
C LEU A 101 -16.00 17.56 6.55
N ALA A 102 -15.78 17.98 7.80
CA ALA A 102 -15.95 19.36 8.23
C ALA A 102 -15.03 20.32 7.46
N GLU A 103 -13.78 19.94 7.30
CA GLU A 103 -12.79 20.72 6.56
C GLU A 103 -13.12 20.77 5.07
N LEU A 104 -13.56 19.66 4.46
CA LEU A 104 -14.03 19.67 3.06
C LEU A 104 -15.22 20.60 2.87
N LYS A 105 -16.19 20.57 3.78
CA LYS A 105 -17.34 21.48 3.75
C LYS A 105 -16.92 22.95 3.89
N GLN A 106 -15.97 23.24 4.76
CA GLN A 106 -15.43 24.60 4.92
C GLN A 106 -14.68 25.06 3.66
N LEU A 107 -13.88 24.18 3.06
CA LEU A 107 -13.20 24.45 1.78
C LEU A 107 -14.21 24.69 0.67
N ASP A 108 -15.26 23.88 0.58
CA ASP A 108 -16.35 24.07 -0.39
C ASP A 108 -17.04 25.42 -0.21
N HIS A 109 -17.41 25.76 1.02
CA HIS A 109 -18.08 27.02 1.33
C HIS A 109 -17.20 28.24 1.03
N THR A 110 -15.92 28.16 1.36
CA THR A 110 -14.98 29.28 1.17
C THR A 110 -14.59 29.45 -0.29
N GLY A 111 -14.36 28.35 -1.00
CA GLY A 111 -13.94 28.33 -2.40
C GLY A 111 -15.09 28.36 -3.41
N ASN A 112 -16.33 28.11 -2.95
CA ASN A 112 -17.51 27.89 -3.79
C ASN A 112 -17.24 26.85 -4.90
N PHE A 113 -16.65 25.72 -4.52
CA PHE A 113 -16.19 24.69 -5.47
C PHE A 113 -17.34 23.91 -6.09
N GLY A 114 -18.39 23.63 -5.30
CA GLY A 114 -19.46 22.73 -5.64
C GLY A 114 -18.98 21.28 -5.78
N ASN A 115 -19.90 20.38 -6.10
CA ASN A 115 -19.62 18.95 -6.26
C ASN A 115 -18.41 18.70 -7.19
N LYS A 116 -18.38 19.33 -8.36
CA LYS A 116 -17.29 19.11 -9.32
C LYS A 116 -15.92 19.53 -8.76
N GLY A 117 -15.82 20.70 -8.13
CA GLY A 117 -14.55 21.21 -7.62
C GLY A 117 -14.04 20.39 -6.43
N ILE A 118 -14.94 19.93 -5.55
CA ILE A 118 -14.57 18.98 -4.48
C ILE A 118 -14.08 17.64 -5.06
N GLY A 119 -14.71 17.17 -6.15
CA GLY A 119 -14.23 15.99 -6.85
C GLY A 119 -12.83 16.13 -7.44
N GLU A 120 -12.55 17.26 -8.09
CA GLU A 120 -11.21 17.57 -8.60
C GLU A 120 -10.19 17.63 -7.46
N LEU A 121 -10.57 18.21 -6.32
CA LEU A 121 -9.73 18.29 -5.13
C LEU A 121 -9.40 16.90 -4.56
N LEU A 122 -10.41 16.04 -4.36
CA LEU A 122 -10.25 14.69 -3.83
C LEU A 122 -9.47 13.78 -4.77
N LEU A 123 -9.81 13.78 -6.06
CA LEU A 123 -9.11 12.96 -7.05
C LEU A 123 -7.66 13.43 -7.26
N GLY A 124 -7.39 14.72 -7.11
CA GLY A 124 -6.03 15.26 -7.10
C GLY A 124 -5.14 14.70 -5.97
N GLN A 125 -5.73 14.14 -4.91
CA GLN A 125 -4.96 13.60 -3.77
C GLN A 125 -4.32 12.25 -4.05
N ILE A 126 -4.69 11.56 -5.13
CA ILE A 126 -4.11 10.25 -5.46
C ILE A 126 -2.57 10.34 -5.59
N GLU A 127 -2.07 11.42 -6.21
CA GLU A 127 -0.63 11.69 -6.33
C GLU A 127 0.02 11.95 -4.97
N HIS A 128 -0.66 12.70 -4.09
CA HIS A 128 -0.16 13.01 -2.75
C HIS A 128 -0.19 11.81 -1.80
N LEU A 129 -1.17 10.92 -1.95
CA LEU A 129 -1.31 9.68 -1.18
C LEU A 129 -0.27 8.63 -1.60
N SER A 130 0.11 8.64 -2.88
CA SER A 130 1.14 7.75 -3.41
C SER A 130 2.44 7.89 -2.61
N GLY A 131 2.86 6.78 -2.01
CA GLY A 131 4.09 6.69 -1.23
C GLY A 131 4.01 7.12 0.23
N GLN A 132 2.85 7.56 0.72
CA GLN A 132 2.68 8.03 2.11
C GLN A 132 2.31 6.91 3.09
N ALA A 133 1.77 5.81 2.59
CA ALA A 133 1.08 4.82 3.41
C ALA A 133 1.37 3.39 2.95
N ASP A 134 1.22 2.43 3.86
CA ASP A 134 1.45 1.01 3.60
C ASP A 134 0.35 0.38 2.72
N ASP A 135 0.69 -0.69 2.01
CA ASP A 135 -0.17 -1.31 0.98
C ASP A 135 -1.51 -1.83 1.49
N TRP A 136 -1.61 -2.15 2.76
CA TRP A 136 -2.86 -2.61 3.37
C TRP A 136 -3.91 -1.47 3.40
N ILE A 137 -3.48 -0.21 3.50
CA ILE A 137 -4.35 0.97 3.46
C ILE A 137 -5.00 1.08 2.07
N TRP A 138 -4.20 0.91 1.02
CA TRP A 138 -4.67 0.92 -0.36
C TRP A 138 -5.56 -0.28 -0.67
N SER A 139 -5.23 -1.45 -0.13
CA SER A 139 -6.06 -2.66 -0.24
C SER A 139 -7.42 -2.47 0.45
N THR A 140 -7.45 -1.85 1.62
CA THR A 140 -8.66 -1.59 2.39
C THR A 140 -9.60 -0.61 1.69
N ASN A 141 -9.03 0.32 0.90
CA ASN A 141 -9.78 1.32 0.15
C ASN A 141 -10.03 0.94 -1.31
N GLU A 142 -9.65 -0.26 -1.75
CA GLU A 142 -9.75 -0.68 -3.16
C GLU A 142 -8.95 0.22 -4.14
N LEU A 143 -7.96 0.97 -3.63
CA LEU A 143 -7.06 1.83 -4.40
C LEU A 143 -5.81 1.05 -4.85
N THR A 144 -6.04 -0.06 -5.55
CA THR A 144 -4.98 -1.02 -5.89
C THR A 144 -3.83 -0.44 -6.72
N GLU A 145 -4.07 0.66 -7.43
CA GLU A 145 -3.07 1.39 -8.20
C GLU A 145 -1.98 2.05 -7.35
N LEU A 146 -2.22 2.24 -6.05
CA LEU A 146 -1.27 2.85 -5.12
C LEU A 146 -0.37 1.83 -4.40
N LYS A 147 -0.61 0.53 -4.59
CA LYS A 147 0.19 -0.53 -3.95
C LYS A 147 1.63 -0.51 -4.48
N GLY A 148 2.61 -0.67 -3.60
CA GLY A 148 4.03 -0.59 -3.89
C GLY A 148 4.55 0.83 -4.12
N SER A 149 3.75 1.87 -3.85
CA SER A 149 4.17 3.26 -4.04
C SER A 149 5.11 3.76 -2.94
N LYS A 150 5.07 3.15 -1.74
CA LYS A 150 5.93 3.54 -0.61
C LYS A 150 7.39 3.20 -0.93
N PRO A 151 8.30 4.19 -0.94
CA PRO A 151 9.71 3.93 -1.18
C PRO A 151 10.24 2.97 -0.13
N ILE A 152 10.77 1.83 -0.57
CA ILE A 152 11.52 0.94 0.32
C ILE A 152 12.81 1.68 0.63
N PRO A 153 13.14 1.95 1.90
CA PRO A 153 14.45 2.48 2.25
C PRO A 153 15.48 1.48 1.75
N GLN A 154 16.14 1.82 0.65
CA GLN A 154 17.28 1.04 0.18
C GLN A 154 18.35 1.20 1.25
N GLU A 155 18.72 0.10 1.91
CA GLU A 155 20.00 0.07 2.59
C GLU A 155 21.03 0.48 1.54
N GLU A 156 21.72 1.59 1.76
CA GLU A 156 22.87 1.96 0.95
C GLU A 156 23.87 0.81 1.08
N LEU A 157 23.82 -0.14 0.14
CA LEU A 157 24.91 -1.07 -0.11
C LEU A 157 26.10 -0.18 -0.46
N SER A 158 26.88 0.16 0.57
CA SER A 158 28.09 0.96 0.40
C SER A 158 28.95 0.24 -0.62
N LEU A 159 29.22 0.92 -1.74
CA LEU A 159 30.08 0.40 -2.80
C LEU A 159 31.43 -0.04 -2.24
N GLU A 160 31.93 0.61 -1.18
CA GLU A 160 33.13 0.20 -0.45
C GLU A 160 32.98 -1.13 0.27
N ALA A 161 31.81 -1.41 0.88
CA ALA A 161 31.52 -2.70 1.50
C ALA A 161 31.47 -3.81 0.43
N SER A 162 30.79 -3.57 -0.69
CA SER A 162 30.75 -4.53 -1.81
C SER A 162 32.13 -4.73 -2.45
N MET A 163 32.94 -3.68 -2.62
CA MET A 163 34.30 -3.79 -3.13
C MET A 163 35.23 -4.47 -2.13
N LYS A 164 35.01 -4.30 -0.82
CA LYS A 164 35.77 -4.97 0.22
C LYS A 164 35.48 -6.46 0.25
N GLU A 165 34.21 -6.86 0.20
CA GLU A 165 33.81 -8.28 0.09
C GLU A 165 34.31 -8.90 -1.21
N PHE A 166 34.22 -8.16 -2.33
CA PHE A 166 34.78 -8.60 -3.62
C PHE A 166 36.30 -8.78 -3.54
N ASN A 167 37.03 -7.80 -3.01
CA ASN A 167 38.48 -7.89 -2.83
C ASN A 167 38.86 -9.03 -1.88
N GLN A 168 38.06 -9.29 -0.85
CA GLN A 168 38.30 -10.36 0.11
C GLN A 168 38.06 -11.74 -0.51
N MET A 169 37.05 -11.88 -1.36
CA MET A 169 36.79 -13.08 -2.16
C MET A 169 37.91 -13.32 -3.20
N VAL A 170 38.36 -12.27 -3.90
CA VAL A 170 39.46 -12.34 -4.87
C VAL A 170 40.81 -12.66 -4.20
N GLN A 171 41.07 -12.11 -3.02
CA GLN A 171 42.29 -12.38 -2.26
C GLN A 171 42.30 -13.79 -1.65
N GLN A 172 41.13 -14.34 -1.27
CA GLN A 172 41.02 -15.74 -0.88
C GLN A 172 41.41 -16.70 -2.02
N HIS A 173 41.19 -16.32 -3.29
CA HIS A 173 41.68 -17.09 -4.44
C HIS A 173 43.18 -16.93 -4.73
N SER A 174 43.88 -16.01 -4.06
CA SER A 174 45.26 -15.64 -4.38
C SER A 174 46.30 -16.16 -3.37
N HIS A 175 45.89 -16.92 -2.34
CA HIS A 175 46.81 -17.40 -1.29
C HIS A 175 46.79 -18.91 -1.00
N ASP A 176 46.09 -19.71 -1.82
CA ASP A 176 46.30 -21.16 -1.81
C ASP A 176 47.25 -21.58 -2.93
N ASN A 177 48.46 -21.93 -2.50
CA ASN A 177 49.45 -22.67 -3.26
C ASN A 177 48.83 -23.94 -3.89
N HIS A 178 49.12 -24.14 -5.18
CA HIS A 178 49.20 -25.43 -5.86
C HIS A 178 48.52 -26.63 -5.16
N ALA A 179 47.21 -26.74 -5.31
CA ALA A 179 46.55 -28.03 -5.42
C ALA A 179 45.75 -28.00 -6.72
N GLU A 180 46.03 -29.00 -7.54
CA GLU A 180 45.40 -29.38 -8.80
C GLU A 180 43.96 -28.84 -8.96
N ILE A 181 43.76 -28.02 -9.99
CA ILE A 181 42.43 -27.55 -10.40
C ILE A 181 41.72 -28.74 -11.03
N GLU A 182 40.96 -29.50 -10.25
CA GLU A 182 39.86 -30.29 -10.80
C GLU A 182 38.73 -29.32 -11.12
N LEU A 183 38.44 -29.15 -12.41
CA LEU A 183 37.25 -28.45 -12.89
C LEU A 183 36.03 -29.08 -12.22
N THR A 184 35.45 -28.43 -11.22
CA THR A 184 34.05 -28.69 -10.87
C THR A 184 33.20 -28.02 -11.94
N GLU A 185 33.02 -28.74 -13.05
CA GLU A 185 31.90 -28.51 -13.97
C GLU A 185 30.64 -28.31 -13.14
N ALA A 186 29.89 -27.25 -13.47
CA ALA A 186 28.59 -26.98 -12.89
C ALA A 186 27.78 -28.29 -12.88
N THR A 187 27.50 -28.79 -11.67
CA THR A 187 26.78 -30.03 -11.49
C THR A 187 25.33 -29.76 -11.87
N VAL A 188 25.03 -29.89 -13.16
CA VAL A 188 23.65 -29.95 -13.64
C VAL A 188 23.06 -31.20 -12.99
N PRO A 189 22.07 -31.07 -12.09
CA PRO A 189 21.55 -32.21 -11.36
C PRO A 189 21.05 -33.25 -12.37
N THR A 190 21.55 -34.48 -12.27
CA THR A 190 21.29 -35.58 -13.23
C THR A 190 19.80 -35.83 -13.46
N TRP A 191 18.97 -35.51 -12.46
CA TRP A 191 17.50 -35.50 -12.56
C TRP A 191 16.97 -34.66 -13.73
N SER A 192 17.62 -33.54 -14.09
CA SER A 192 17.23 -32.69 -15.22
C SER A 192 17.31 -33.42 -16.56
N LYS A 193 18.33 -34.26 -16.76
CA LYS A 193 18.52 -35.04 -17.99
C LYS A 193 17.53 -36.21 -18.12
N VAL A 194 16.97 -36.66 -17.00
CA VAL A 194 15.95 -37.74 -16.97
C VAL A 194 14.54 -37.17 -17.09
N LEU A 195 14.30 -35.97 -16.54
CA LEU A 195 12.97 -35.34 -16.57
C LEU A 195 12.59 -34.82 -17.97
N GLU A 196 13.56 -34.26 -18.72
CA GLU A 196 13.33 -33.73 -20.08
C GLU A 196 12.60 -34.71 -21.02
N PRO A 197 13.05 -35.97 -21.22
CA PRO A 197 12.36 -36.89 -22.11
C PRO A 197 10.98 -37.31 -21.58
N ILE A 198 10.79 -37.38 -20.26
CA ILE A 198 9.51 -37.76 -19.65
C ILE A 198 8.46 -36.67 -19.89
N VAL A 199 8.84 -35.40 -19.72
CA VAL A 199 7.96 -34.26 -19.97
C VAL A 199 7.58 -34.18 -21.45
N ALA A 200 8.55 -34.39 -22.36
CA ALA A 200 8.28 -34.42 -23.80
C ALA A 200 7.28 -35.54 -24.18
N ILE A 201 7.42 -36.74 -23.62
CA ILE A 201 6.50 -37.86 -23.85
C ILE A 201 5.11 -37.57 -23.28
N ALA A 202 5.02 -36.95 -22.10
CA ALA A 202 3.74 -36.58 -21.48
C ALA A 202 2.97 -35.56 -22.34
N ILE A 203 3.66 -34.55 -22.88
CA ILE A 203 3.06 -33.56 -23.79
C ILE A 203 2.56 -34.23 -25.08
N LEU A 204 3.36 -35.12 -25.67
CA LEU A 204 2.95 -35.86 -26.87
C LEU A 204 1.76 -36.79 -26.62
N ALA A 205 1.69 -37.44 -25.44
CA ALA A 205 0.56 -38.29 -25.06
C ALA A 205 -0.73 -37.48 -24.85
N ILE A 206 -0.64 -36.30 -24.23
CA ILE A 206 -1.78 -35.39 -24.06
C ILE A 206 -2.28 -34.91 -25.43
N LEU A 207 -1.38 -34.51 -26.33
CA LEU A 207 -1.74 -34.09 -27.68
C LEU A 207 -2.39 -35.23 -28.48
N TRP A 208 -1.89 -36.46 -28.32
CA TRP A 208 -2.47 -37.64 -28.96
C TRP A 208 -3.87 -37.97 -28.44
N CYS A 209 -4.08 -37.90 -27.12
CA CYS A 209 -5.42 -38.04 -26.51
C CYS A 209 -6.38 -36.96 -27.00
N ALA A 210 -5.92 -35.70 -27.08
CA ALA A 210 -6.74 -34.60 -27.58
C ALA A 210 -7.15 -34.80 -29.04
N ILE A 211 -6.25 -35.29 -29.89
CA ILE A 211 -6.54 -35.59 -31.30
C ILE A 211 -7.51 -36.77 -31.42
N THR A 212 -7.32 -37.84 -30.66
CA THR A 212 -8.20 -39.03 -30.73
C THR A 212 -9.60 -38.76 -30.18
N GLN A 213 -9.77 -37.86 -29.21
CA GLN A 213 -11.09 -37.38 -28.77
C GLN A 213 -11.80 -36.47 -29.79
N LEU A 214 -11.05 -35.83 -30.69
CA LEU A 214 -11.59 -34.95 -31.74
C LEU A 214 -12.07 -35.73 -32.97
N PHE A 215 -11.61 -36.97 -33.15
CA PHE A 215 -11.96 -37.85 -34.27
C PHE A 215 -12.80 -39.08 -33.88
N ALA A 216 -13.25 -39.17 -32.62
CA ALA A 216 -14.18 -40.19 -32.12
C ALA A 216 -15.63 -39.66 -32.07
#